data_AF-A0A2D0QJH5-F1
#
_entry.id   AF-A0A2D0QJH5-F1
#
_cell.length_a   1.000
_cell.length_b   1.000
_cell.length_c   1.000
_cell.angle_alpha   90.00
_cell.angle_beta   90.00
_cell.angle_gamma   90.00
#
_symmetry.space_group_name_H-M   'P 1'
#
loop_
_entity.id
_entity.type
_entity.pdbx_description
1 polymer ?
#
loop_
_entity_poly.entity_id
_entity_poly.type
_entity_poly.pdbx_seq_one_letter_code
_entity_poly.pdbx_strand_id
1 'polypeptide(L)'
;MSRNASVQTTLSTWGLSFENELLNLTGRVLPAERILQGARAYEYNPCDADWSKEMRGLPLMTSMPLLIWLLSHTRRNADVAHSLLQTLNKVPVGIHFQRPGMMEYDDRQEALLRALQQRAVQQVQMSFHPTQSLSVDCPTPSQCVVAHTLSRPQTLMTIAPKISLQMNWKMEGEPWSVEIPLKHLMLVSTATTTVPQERDPSVHWWPASTRACPAALKAYFKYNECLPSRIMVYRDGVGDGVLLSVVNYEVPQFTQSIKAMGEDYASF
;
A
#
# COMPACT_ATOMS: atom_id res chain seq x y z
N MET A 1 -17.64 0.50 -38.14
CA MET A 1 -16.80 -0.07 -39.23
C MET A 1 -17.61 -0.75 -40.33
N SER A 2 -18.82 -1.25 -40.05
CA SER A 2 -19.77 -1.81 -41.05
C SER A 2 -20.24 -0.84 -42.15
N ARG A 3 -19.81 0.42 -42.12
CA ARG A 3 -20.17 1.46 -43.11
C ARG A 3 -19.06 1.78 -44.10
N ASN A 4 -17.85 1.22 -43.91
CA ASN A 4 -16.73 1.47 -44.80
C ASN A 4 -16.53 0.27 -45.74
N ALA A 5 -16.89 0.47 -47.00
CA ALA A 5 -16.84 -0.56 -48.04
C ALA A 5 -15.42 -1.10 -48.27
N SER A 6 -14.37 -0.27 -48.15
CA SER A 6 -12.99 -0.75 -48.37
C SER A 6 -12.57 -1.75 -47.30
N VAL A 7 -12.94 -1.50 -46.04
CA VAL A 7 -12.64 -2.38 -44.90
C VAL A 7 -13.37 -3.72 -45.04
N GLN A 8 -14.64 -3.69 -45.46
CA GLN A 8 -15.42 -4.91 -45.71
C GLN A 8 -14.81 -5.74 -46.83
N THR A 9 -14.43 -5.12 -47.95
CA THR A 9 -13.77 -5.83 -49.06
C THR A 9 -12.45 -6.46 -48.64
N THR A 10 -11.63 -5.76 -47.85
CA THR A 10 -10.39 -6.35 -47.33
C THR A 10 -10.69 -7.57 -46.46
N LEU A 11 -11.56 -7.45 -45.45
CA LEU A 11 -11.89 -8.57 -44.56
C LEU A 11 -12.53 -9.76 -45.29
N SER A 12 -13.44 -9.50 -46.23
CA SER A 12 -14.07 -10.56 -47.03
C SER A 12 -13.07 -11.29 -47.93
N THR A 13 -12.02 -10.61 -48.40
CA THR A 13 -10.93 -11.25 -49.15
C THR A 13 -10.20 -12.30 -48.31
N TRP A 14 -10.12 -12.09 -46.99
CA TRP A 14 -9.58 -13.05 -46.02
C TRP A 14 -10.64 -14.01 -45.44
N GLY A 15 -11.90 -13.95 -45.91
CA GLY A 15 -13.00 -14.75 -45.37
C GLY A 15 -13.44 -14.35 -43.95
N LEU A 16 -13.10 -13.12 -43.51
CA LEU A 16 -13.39 -12.61 -42.18
C LEU A 16 -14.56 -11.62 -42.20
N SER A 17 -15.31 -11.57 -41.11
CA SER A 17 -16.33 -10.55 -40.85
C SER A 17 -16.40 -10.23 -39.37
N PHE A 18 -16.90 -9.04 -39.02
CA PHE A 18 -17.16 -8.66 -37.63
C PHE A 18 -18.59 -9.04 -37.27
N GLU A 19 -18.76 -9.57 -36.06
CA GLU A 19 -20.08 -9.75 -35.47
C GLU A 19 -20.73 -8.39 -35.16
N ASN A 20 -22.05 -8.30 -35.31
CA ASN A 20 -22.78 -7.05 -35.05
C ASN A 20 -23.24 -6.93 -33.59
N GLU A 21 -23.23 -8.04 -32.87
CA GLU A 21 -23.59 -8.12 -31.46
C GLU A 21 -22.36 -8.33 -30.58
N LEU A 22 -22.43 -7.87 -29.33
CA LEU A 22 -21.40 -8.14 -28.35
C LEU A 22 -21.40 -9.62 -27.96
N LEU A 23 -20.22 -10.15 -27.64
CA LEU A 23 -20.11 -11.51 -27.11
C LEU A 23 -20.75 -11.59 -25.72
N ASN A 24 -21.80 -12.41 -25.59
CA ASN A 24 -22.44 -12.67 -24.31
C ASN A 24 -21.59 -13.62 -23.47
N LEU A 25 -21.21 -13.19 -22.27
CA LEU A 25 -20.42 -13.97 -21.32
C LEU A 25 -21.23 -14.16 -20.03
N THR A 26 -21.24 -15.40 -19.52
CA THR A 26 -21.82 -15.71 -18.22
C THR A 26 -20.73 -15.60 -17.15
N GLY A 27 -20.80 -14.56 -16.33
CA GLY A 27 -19.91 -14.37 -15.18
C GLY A 27 -20.49 -14.91 -13.87
N ARG A 28 -19.69 -14.84 -12.80
CA ARG A 28 -20.16 -15.10 -11.43
C ARG A 28 -19.87 -13.88 -10.55
N VAL A 29 -20.78 -13.56 -9.64
CA VAL A 29 -20.58 -12.58 -8.58
C VAL A 29 -20.26 -13.34 -7.30
N LEU A 30 -19.10 -13.05 -6.71
CA LEU A 30 -18.71 -13.65 -5.43
C LEU A 30 -19.45 -12.96 -4.27
N PRO A 31 -19.74 -13.69 -3.18
CA PRO A 31 -20.34 -13.08 -1.99
C PRO A 31 -19.41 -12.05 -1.34
N ALA A 32 -19.97 -11.17 -0.52
CA ALA A 32 -19.18 -10.22 0.27
C ALA A 32 -18.31 -10.98 1.29
N GLU A 33 -17.07 -10.53 1.46
CA GLU A 33 -16.24 -10.99 2.57
C GLU A 33 -16.62 -10.27 3.86
N ARG A 34 -16.47 -10.97 4.99
CA ARG A 34 -16.75 -10.39 6.32
C ARG A 34 -15.55 -9.59 6.79
N ILE A 35 -15.76 -8.29 7.02
CA ILE A 35 -14.74 -7.39 7.59
C ILE A 35 -14.80 -7.47 9.11
N LEU A 36 -13.65 -7.67 9.74
CA LEU A 36 -13.47 -7.72 11.19
C LEU A 36 -12.82 -6.42 11.68
N GLN A 37 -13.43 -5.76 12.66
CA GLN A 37 -12.97 -4.49 13.24
C GLN A 37 -13.31 -4.42 14.74
N GLY A 38 -12.30 -4.27 15.61
CA GLY A 38 -12.38 -4.55 17.04
C GLY A 38 -13.09 -5.89 17.34
N ALA A 39 -14.12 -5.82 18.17
CA ALA A 39 -14.97 -6.98 18.50
C ALA A 39 -16.16 -7.18 17.54
N ARG A 40 -16.24 -6.42 16.44
CA ARG A 40 -17.36 -6.47 15.49
C ARG A 40 -16.95 -7.10 14.17
N ALA A 41 -17.94 -7.71 13.53
CA ALA A 41 -17.86 -8.19 12.15
C ALA A 41 -19.04 -7.61 11.37
N TYR A 42 -18.82 -7.19 10.13
CA TYR A 42 -19.87 -6.68 9.25
C TYR A 42 -19.58 -7.01 7.79
N GLU A 43 -20.62 -6.93 6.97
CA GLU A 43 -20.57 -7.14 5.52
C GLU A 43 -20.81 -5.81 4.79
N TYR A 44 -20.55 -5.81 3.49
CA TYR A 44 -20.74 -4.66 2.60
C TYR A 44 -21.39 -5.12 1.30
N ASN A 45 -21.91 -4.19 0.50
CA ASN A 45 -22.46 -4.51 -0.81
C ASN A 45 -21.32 -4.87 -1.79
N PRO A 46 -21.25 -6.10 -2.34
CA PRO A 46 -20.22 -6.48 -3.31
C PRO A 46 -20.17 -5.60 -4.55
N CYS A 47 -21.30 -5.02 -4.96
CA CYS A 47 -21.37 -4.16 -6.14
C CYS A 47 -20.74 -2.78 -5.91
N ASP A 48 -20.81 -2.28 -4.67
CA ASP A 48 -20.24 -0.97 -4.31
C ASP A 48 -18.80 -1.10 -3.83
N ALA A 49 -18.46 -2.24 -3.21
CA ALA A 49 -17.15 -2.54 -2.62
C ALA A 49 -16.62 -1.44 -1.68
N ASP A 50 -17.52 -0.77 -0.95
CA ASP A 50 -17.22 0.28 0.02
C ASP A 50 -17.83 -0.04 1.38
N TRP A 51 -17.02 0.06 2.44
CA TRP A 51 -17.43 -0.12 3.83
C TRP A 51 -17.04 1.09 4.72
N SER A 52 -16.79 2.25 4.10
CA SER A 52 -16.37 3.48 4.79
C SER A 52 -17.40 4.01 5.78
N LYS A 53 -18.67 3.60 5.70
CA LYS A 53 -19.73 3.99 6.64
C LYS A 53 -19.74 3.08 7.87
N GLU A 54 -19.61 1.79 7.63
CA GLU A 54 -19.61 0.71 8.61
C GLU A 54 -18.43 0.83 9.56
N MET A 55 -17.27 1.29 9.05
CA MET A 55 -16.07 1.54 9.86
C MET A 55 -16.21 2.67 10.88
N ARG A 56 -17.18 3.59 10.70
CA ARG A 56 -17.21 4.84 11.49
C ARG A 56 -17.59 4.56 12.93
N GLY A 57 -16.76 5.06 13.84
CA GLY A 57 -17.00 4.95 15.28
C GLY A 57 -16.72 3.55 15.84
N LEU A 58 -16.14 2.65 15.05
CA LEU A 58 -15.68 1.35 15.52
C LEU A 58 -14.21 1.41 15.94
N PRO A 59 -13.82 0.74 17.04
CA PRO A 59 -12.41 0.62 17.41
C PRO A 59 -11.65 -0.21 16.39
N LEU A 60 -10.38 0.11 16.13
CA LEU A 60 -9.50 -0.65 15.23
C LEU A 60 -9.21 -2.06 15.80
N MET A 61 -8.69 -2.98 14.97
CA MET A 61 -8.17 -4.28 15.45
C MET A 61 -7.04 -4.04 16.46
N THR A 62 -6.04 -3.27 16.04
CA THR A 62 -4.86 -2.92 16.83
C THR A 62 -4.62 -1.43 16.69
N SER A 63 -4.79 -0.69 17.79
CA SER A 63 -4.61 0.76 17.83
C SER A 63 -3.28 1.12 18.51
N MET A 64 -2.45 1.89 17.82
CA MET A 64 -1.11 2.25 18.26
C MET A 64 -1.09 3.70 18.75
N PRO A 65 -0.89 3.96 20.05
CA PRO A 65 -0.89 5.32 20.58
C PRO A 65 0.34 6.10 20.10
N LEU A 66 0.13 7.34 19.67
CA LEU A 66 1.20 8.27 19.30
C LEU A 66 1.61 9.09 20.51
N LEU A 67 2.51 8.53 21.32
CA LEU A 67 3.00 9.15 22.56
C LEU A 67 4.02 10.26 22.30
N ILE A 68 4.91 10.05 21.34
CA ILE A 68 6.00 10.99 21.04
C ILE A 68 6.08 11.13 19.51
N TRP A 69 5.68 12.30 19.02
CA TRP A 69 5.64 12.57 17.59
C TRP A 69 5.77 14.07 17.31
N LEU A 70 6.17 14.39 16.07
CA LEU A 70 6.39 15.76 15.60
C LEU A 70 5.42 16.12 14.48
N LEU A 71 4.98 17.37 14.49
CA LEU A 71 4.27 17.99 13.39
C LEU A 71 5.11 19.15 12.89
N SER A 72 5.76 18.94 11.75
CA SER A 72 6.52 19.98 11.07
C SER A 72 5.62 20.75 10.11
N HIS A 73 5.72 22.09 10.07
CA HIS A 73 4.96 22.92 9.13
C HIS A 73 5.76 24.17 8.73
N THR A 74 5.41 24.77 7.60
CA THR A 74 5.94 26.09 7.25
C THR A 74 5.14 27.19 7.96
N ARG A 75 5.73 28.38 8.07
CA ARG A 75 5.09 29.53 8.71
C ARG A 75 3.72 29.87 8.09
N ARG A 76 3.60 29.79 6.77
CA ARG A 76 2.35 30.03 6.02
C ARG A 76 1.22 29.03 6.34
N ASN A 77 1.56 27.85 6.84
CA ASN A 77 0.63 26.74 7.07
C ASN A 77 0.31 26.52 8.56
N ALA A 78 0.71 27.44 9.45
CA ALA A 78 0.53 27.29 10.89
C ALA A 78 -0.94 27.08 11.29
N ASP A 79 -1.88 27.83 10.70
CA ASP A 79 -3.31 27.70 11.01
C ASP A 79 -3.90 26.36 10.54
N VAL A 80 -3.46 25.90 9.37
CA VAL A 80 -3.87 24.60 8.81
C VAL A 80 -3.34 23.46 9.68
N ALA A 81 -2.10 23.55 10.14
CA ALA A 81 -1.48 22.58 11.04
C ALA A 81 -2.22 22.49 12.39
N HIS A 82 -2.56 23.62 13.00
CA HIS A 82 -3.35 23.64 14.23
C HIS A 82 -4.76 23.07 14.02
N SER A 83 -5.42 23.43 12.91
CA SER A 83 -6.75 22.91 12.57
C SER A 83 -6.75 21.39 12.38
N LEU A 84 -5.71 20.85 11.72
CA LEU A 84 -5.51 19.41 11.58
C LEU A 84 -5.34 18.75 12.95
N LEU A 85 -4.47 19.28 13.82
CA LEU A 85 -4.24 18.72 15.15
C LEU A 85 -5.52 18.70 15.99
N GLN A 86 -6.29 19.79 15.97
CA GLN A 86 -7.58 19.84 16.65
C GLN A 86 -8.57 18.82 16.09
N THR A 87 -8.55 18.57 14.79
CA THR A 87 -9.46 17.61 14.15
C THR A 87 -9.04 16.16 14.43
N LEU A 88 -7.74 15.86 14.41
CA LEU A 88 -7.22 14.53 14.76
C LEU A 88 -7.62 14.10 16.17
N ASN A 89 -7.67 15.04 17.12
CA ASN A 89 -8.14 14.76 18.48
C ASN A 89 -9.66 14.54 18.60
N LYS A 90 -10.44 14.88 17.55
CA LYS A 90 -11.91 14.74 17.54
C LYS A 90 -12.40 13.52 16.78
N VAL A 91 -11.57 12.93 15.92
CA VAL A 91 -12.00 11.79 15.10
C VAL A 91 -12.13 10.52 15.95
N PRO A 92 -13.27 9.80 15.90
CA PRO A 92 -13.50 8.62 16.73
C PRO A 92 -12.88 7.36 16.09
N VAL A 93 -11.56 7.39 15.90
CA VAL A 93 -10.78 6.28 15.30
C VAL A 93 -10.14 5.38 16.35
N GLY A 94 -10.26 5.70 17.64
CA GLY A 94 -9.71 4.89 18.73
C GLY A 94 -8.19 4.98 18.88
N ILE A 95 -7.53 5.92 18.19
CA ILE A 95 -6.08 6.18 18.31
C ILE A 95 -5.87 7.34 19.28
N HIS A 96 -5.02 7.14 20.27
CA HIS A 96 -4.64 8.19 21.20
C HIS A 96 -3.49 9.02 20.63
N PHE A 97 -3.76 10.32 20.38
CA PHE A 97 -2.74 11.28 19.94
C PHE A 97 -2.31 12.13 21.14
N GLN A 98 -1.08 11.92 21.64
CA GLN A 98 -0.47 12.86 22.57
C GLN A 98 -0.23 14.20 21.85
N ARG A 99 -0.12 15.31 22.59
CA ARG A 99 0.23 16.61 21.97
C ARG A 99 1.60 16.53 21.29
N PRO A 100 1.72 16.80 19.98
CA PRO A 100 2.99 16.73 19.27
C PRO A 100 3.92 17.88 19.64
N GLY A 101 5.21 17.68 19.39
CA GLY A 101 6.15 18.78 19.23
C GLY A 101 5.89 19.49 17.90
N MET A 102 5.50 20.78 17.96
CA MET A 102 5.34 21.61 16.76
C MET A 102 6.71 22.11 16.31
N MET A 103 7.03 21.93 15.03
CA MET A 103 8.28 22.37 14.42
C MET A 103 7.99 23.26 13.22
N GLU A 104 8.25 24.56 13.37
CA GLU A 104 8.22 25.48 12.23
C GLU A 104 9.55 25.41 11.47
N TYR A 105 9.49 25.37 10.14
CA TYR A 105 10.66 25.47 9.27
C TYR A 105 10.43 26.44 8.11
N ASP A 106 11.52 26.95 7.56
CA ASP A 106 11.50 27.79 6.36
C ASP A 106 11.15 26.96 5.12
N ASP A 107 10.51 27.52 4.09
CA ASP A 107 9.96 26.80 2.93
C ASP A 107 11.05 26.38 1.92
N ARG A 108 12.13 25.78 2.44
CA ARG A 108 13.29 25.25 1.73
C ARG A 108 13.55 23.81 2.19
N GLN A 109 13.83 22.92 1.26
CA GLN A 109 14.03 21.50 1.55
C GLN A 109 15.20 21.25 2.51
N GLU A 110 16.29 22.02 2.40
CA GLU A 110 17.45 21.91 3.29
C GLU A 110 17.14 22.39 4.71
N ALA A 111 16.23 23.35 4.87
CA ALA A 111 15.80 23.81 6.18
C ALA A 111 14.98 22.73 6.90
N LEU A 112 14.10 22.04 6.17
CA LEU A 112 13.38 20.88 6.68
C LEU A 112 14.37 19.78 7.10
N LEU A 113 15.26 19.34 6.22
CA LEU A 113 16.21 18.26 6.53
C LEU A 113 17.08 18.56 7.76
N ARG A 114 17.60 19.79 7.88
CA ARG A 114 18.37 20.19 9.07
C ARG A 114 17.53 20.19 10.33
N ALA A 115 16.31 20.71 10.27
CA ALA A 115 15.42 20.75 11.43
C ALA A 115 15.06 19.34 11.92
N LEU A 116 14.91 18.40 10.98
CA LEU A 116 14.64 17.00 11.27
C LEU A 116 15.87 16.28 11.83
N GLN A 117 17.04 16.43 11.22
CA GLN A 117 18.29 15.84 11.71
C GLN A 117 18.63 16.26 13.15
N GLN A 118 18.29 17.50 13.53
CA GLN A 118 18.53 18.00 14.89
C GLN A 118 17.59 17.38 15.95
N ARG A 119 16.47 16.78 15.55
CA ARG A 119 15.45 16.23 16.48
C ARG A 119 15.12 14.76 16.26
N ALA A 120 15.73 14.12 15.26
CA ALA A 120 15.49 12.73 14.90
C ALA A 120 16.17 11.76 15.87
N VAL A 121 15.58 11.65 17.07
CA VAL A 121 15.80 10.52 17.97
C VAL A 121 14.41 10.07 18.43
N GLN A 122 13.87 9.03 17.77
CA GLN A 122 12.69 8.23 18.17
C GLN A 122 11.27 8.86 18.06
N GLN A 123 10.89 9.53 16.97
CA GLN A 123 9.55 10.20 16.89
C GLN A 123 8.85 10.02 15.55
N VAL A 124 7.57 9.60 15.55
CA VAL A 124 6.74 9.56 14.34
C VAL A 124 6.58 10.97 13.78
N GLN A 125 6.69 11.15 12.47
CA GLN A 125 6.79 12.48 11.88
C GLN A 125 5.65 12.78 10.91
N MET A 126 5.01 13.94 11.07
CA MET A 126 4.13 14.53 10.06
C MET A 126 4.86 15.67 9.33
N SER A 127 4.91 15.62 8.00
CA SER A 127 5.53 16.65 7.14
C SER A 127 4.54 17.17 6.10
N PHE A 128 4.62 18.43 5.71
CA PHE A 128 3.78 18.97 4.62
C PHE A 128 4.45 18.89 3.23
N HIS A 129 5.53 18.11 3.09
CA HIS A 129 6.29 17.96 1.84
C HIS A 129 6.86 16.54 1.71
N PRO A 130 6.84 15.91 0.52
CA PRO A 130 7.50 14.62 0.32
C PRO A 130 9.03 14.80 0.44
N THR A 131 9.63 14.17 1.45
CA THR A 131 11.08 14.03 1.57
C THR A 131 11.41 12.54 1.47
N GLN A 132 11.69 12.07 0.26
CA GLN A 132 12.13 10.69 0.02
C GLN A 132 13.47 10.38 0.72
N SER A 133 14.26 11.40 1.06
CA SER A 133 15.61 11.27 1.65
C SER A 133 15.65 10.90 3.14
N LEU A 134 14.56 11.07 3.91
CA LEU A 134 14.58 10.73 5.34
C LEU A 134 14.62 9.22 5.58
N SER A 135 13.92 8.44 4.75
CA SER A 135 13.76 7.00 4.95
C SER A 135 15.06 6.20 4.82
N VAL A 136 16.09 6.77 4.16
CA VAL A 136 17.38 6.10 3.93
C VAL A 136 18.33 6.34 5.10
N ASP A 137 18.40 7.56 5.62
CA ASP A 137 19.36 7.94 6.67
C ASP A 137 18.76 7.85 8.09
N CYS A 138 17.43 7.91 8.22
CA CYS A 138 16.71 7.82 9.49
C CYS A 138 15.39 7.07 9.31
N PRO A 139 15.32 5.76 9.62
CA PRO A 139 14.13 4.94 9.41
C PRO A 139 13.05 5.28 10.44
N THR A 140 12.39 6.41 10.23
CA THR A 140 11.36 6.95 11.11
C THR A 140 10.03 7.00 10.35
N PRO A 141 8.96 6.35 10.86
CA PRO A 141 7.65 6.41 10.25
C PRO A 141 7.20 7.86 10.02
N SER A 142 6.97 8.21 8.75
CA SER A 142 6.70 9.59 8.33
C SER A 142 5.44 9.66 7.47
N GLN A 143 4.59 10.65 7.70
CA GLN A 143 3.33 10.87 6.98
C GLN A 143 3.28 12.28 6.40
N CYS A 144 3.08 12.36 5.09
CA CYS A 144 3.04 13.64 4.39
C CYS A 144 1.61 14.06 4.07
N VAL A 145 1.27 15.34 4.26
CA VAL A 145 -0.06 15.87 3.93
C VAL A 145 0.08 17.19 3.19
N VAL A 146 -0.65 17.36 2.10
CA VAL A 146 -0.57 18.59 1.31
C VAL A 146 -1.52 19.64 1.87
N ALA A 147 -1.03 20.82 2.23
CA ALA A 147 -1.82 21.82 2.97
C ALA A 147 -3.15 22.21 2.28
N HIS A 148 -3.17 22.29 0.94
CA HIS A 148 -4.38 22.68 0.20
C HIS A 148 -5.54 21.67 0.34
N THR A 149 -5.24 20.40 0.64
CA THR A 149 -6.29 19.37 0.85
C THR A 149 -7.00 19.55 2.19
N LEU A 150 -6.41 20.30 3.11
CA LEU A 150 -6.91 20.53 4.47
C LEU A 150 -7.56 21.90 4.66
N SER A 151 -7.52 22.77 3.64
CA SER A 151 -7.97 24.16 3.75
C SER A 151 -9.47 24.31 4.03
N ARG A 152 -10.29 23.30 3.74
CA ARG A 152 -11.74 23.33 3.96
C ARG A 152 -12.12 22.49 5.19
N PRO A 153 -12.75 23.07 6.23
CA PRO A 153 -13.11 22.35 7.46
C PRO A 153 -13.97 21.09 7.23
N GLN A 154 -14.94 21.15 6.31
CA GLN A 154 -15.78 20.00 5.96
C GLN A 154 -14.96 18.85 5.36
N THR A 155 -14.00 19.16 4.49
CA THR A 155 -13.09 18.20 3.88
C THR A 155 -12.10 17.65 4.90
N LEU A 156 -11.63 18.48 5.84
CA LEU A 156 -10.74 18.05 6.91
C LEU A 156 -11.36 16.94 7.77
N MET A 157 -12.65 17.02 8.08
CA MET A 157 -13.37 15.98 8.85
C MET A 157 -13.46 14.64 8.13
N THR A 158 -13.38 14.60 6.79
CA THR A 158 -13.41 13.36 6.02
C THR A 158 -12.02 12.80 5.73
N ILE A 159 -11.00 13.68 5.68
CA ILE A 159 -9.60 13.30 5.45
C ILE A 159 -8.91 12.90 6.75
N ALA A 160 -9.18 13.58 7.87
CA ALA A 160 -8.50 13.31 9.13
C ALA A 160 -8.60 11.84 9.60
N PRO A 161 -9.78 11.17 9.55
CA PRO A 161 -9.86 9.74 9.87
C PRO A 161 -8.94 8.88 8.97
N LYS A 162 -8.80 9.22 7.69
CA LYS A 162 -7.93 8.49 6.75
C LYS A 162 -6.45 8.69 7.09
N ILE A 163 -6.06 9.92 7.44
CA ILE A 163 -4.71 10.22 7.93
C ILE A 163 -4.43 9.40 9.20
N SER A 164 -5.36 9.38 10.15
CA SER A 164 -5.22 8.60 11.38
C SER A 164 -5.03 7.10 11.13
N LEU A 165 -5.84 6.51 10.24
CA LEU A 165 -5.70 5.11 9.85
C LEU A 165 -4.33 4.82 9.20
N GLN A 166 -3.86 5.73 8.34
CA GLN A 166 -2.55 5.60 7.70
C GLN A 166 -1.41 5.72 8.71
N MET A 167 -1.53 6.61 9.69
CA MET A 167 -0.55 6.73 10.77
C MET A 167 -0.53 5.48 11.65
N ASN A 168 -1.70 4.92 11.98
CA ASN A 168 -1.80 3.67 12.73
C ASN A 168 -1.09 2.53 12.00
N TRP A 169 -1.34 2.38 10.70
CA TRP A 169 -0.67 1.38 9.87
C TRP A 169 0.86 1.52 9.86
N LYS A 170 1.35 2.76 9.76
CA LYS A 170 2.80 3.05 9.81
C LYS A 170 3.45 2.73 11.16
N MET A 171 2.64 2.62 12.20
CA MET A 171 3.04 2.23 13.54
C MET A 171 2.78 0.75 13.83
N GLU A 172 2.57 -0.06 12.78
CA GLU A 172 2.27 -1.50 12.87
C GLU A 172 0.90 -1.81 13.47
N GLY A 173 0.01 -0.82 13.53
CA GLY A 173 -1.38 -0.99 13.92
C GLY A 173 -2.26 -1.49 12.78
N GLU A 174 -3.32 -2.21 13.13
CA GLU A 174 -4.20 -2.90 12.19
C GLU A 174 -5.60 -2.27 12.25
N PRO A 175 -6.10 -1.68 11.15
CA PRO A 175 -7.40 -1.03 11.17
C PRO A 175 -8.56 -2.04 11.16
N TRP A 176 -8.46 -3.07 10.33
CA TRP A 176 -9.44 -4.13 10.12
C TRP A 176 -8.73 -5.36 9.54
N SER A 177 -9.39 -6.52 9.57
CA SER A 177 -8.92 -7.76 8.94
C SER A 177 -10.07 -8.50 8.26
N VAL A 178 -9.74 -9.55 7.50
CA VAL A 178 -10.69 -10.49 6.91
C VAL A 178 -10.28 -11.90 7.29
N GLU A 179 -11.24 -12.82 7.34
CA GLU A 179 -10.95 -14.21 7.64
C GLU A 179 -10.35 -14.91 6.41
N ILE A 180 -9.15 -15.48 6.57
CA ILE A 180 -8.52 -16.31 5.55
C ILE A 180 -8.45 -17.74 6.10
N PRO A 181 -9.23 -18.70 5.55
CA PRO A 181 -9.35 -20.04 6.13
C PRO A 181 -8.09 -20.91 5.96
N LEU A 182 -7.12 -20.47 5.16
CA LEU A 182 -5.87 -21.20 4.92
C LEU A 182 -4.87 -20.94 6.03
N LYS A 183 -4.55 -21.99 6.79
CA LYS A 183 -3.49 -21.95 7.82
C LYS A 183 -2.10 -21.97 7.19
N HIS A 184 -1.15 -21.33 7.88
CA HIS A 184 0.26 -21.24 7.49
C HIS A 184 0.47 -20.73 6.05
N LEU A 185 -0.35 -19.75 5.65
CA LEU A 185 -0.28 -19.10 4.34
C LEU A 185 0.62 -17.87 4.41
N MET A 186 1.53 -17.74 3.45
CA MET A 186 2.26 -16.52 3.17
C MET A 186 1.80 -15.95 1.83
N LEU A 187 1.32 -14.71 1.85
CA LEU A 187 0.98 -13.95 0.64
C LEU A 187 2.18 -13.06 0.28
N VAL A 188 2.61 -13.13 -0.99
CA VAL A 188 3.70 -12.30 -1.52
C VAL A 188 3.18 -11.58 -2.75
N SER A 189 3.31 -10.26 -2.79
CA SER A 189 3.03 -9.48 -3.99
C SER A 189 4.31 -8.89 -4.55
N THR A 190 4.52 -9.00 -5.86
CA THR A 190 5.69 -8.45 -6.55
C THR A 190 5.25 -7.56 -7.70
N ALA A 191 5.82 -6.37 -7.77
CA ALA A 191 5.55 -5.40 -8.82
C ALA A 191 6.87 -4.89 -9.38
N THR A 192 6.90 -4.65 -10.68
CA THR A 192 8.02 -4.00 -11.37
C THR A 192 7.62 -2.58 -11.73
N THR A 193 8.25 -1.60 -11.10
CA THR A 193 8.10 -0.19 -11.48
C THR A 193 9.18 0.16 -12.50
N THR A 194 8.78 0.76 -13.62
CA THR A 194 9.75 1.41 -14.52
C THR A 194 10.32 2.63 -13.80
N VAL A 195 11.60 2.58 -13.43
CA VAL A 195 12.29 3.78 -12.95
C VAL A 195 12.41 4.73 -14.14
N PRO A 196 12.03 6.02 -14.02
CA PRO A 196 12.34 7.00 -15.06
C PRO A 196 13.84 6.97 -15.31
N GLN A 197 14.21 6.61 -16.54
CA GLN A 197 15.55 6.32 -17.04
C GLN A 197 16.69 7.08 -16.32
N GLU A 198 17.26 6.48 -15.26
CA GLU A 198 18.60 6.86 -14.80
C GLU A 198 19.62 6.28 -15.79
N ARG A 199 20.50 7.14 -16.31
CA ARG A 199 21.54 6.83 -17.30
C ARG A 199 22.72 6.06 -16.69
N ASP A 200 22.48 5.07 -15.84
CA ASP A 200 23.55 4.23 -15.31
C ASP A 200 23.38 2.77 -15.76
N PRO A 201 24.15 2.32 -16.77
CA PRO A 201 24.11 0.95 -17.26
C PRO A 201 24.72 -0.07 -16.29
N SER A 202 25.26 0.34 -15.13
CA SER A 202 25.81 -0.56 -14.11
C SER A 202 24.78 -1.06 -13.09
N VAL A 203 23.56 -0.50 -13.06
CA VAL A 203 22.46 -0.98 -12.22
C VAL A 203 21.81 -2.19 -12.89
N HIS A 204 22.35 -3.36 -12.60
CA HIS A 204 21.82 -4.63 -13.09
C HIS A 204 20.38 -4.86 -12.64
N TRP A 205 19.48 -5.04 -13.61
CA TRP A 205 18.06 -5.39 -13.46
C TRP A 205 17.86 -6.82 -12.92
N TRP A 206 18.33 -7.11 -11.71
CA TRP A 206 17.85 -8.29 -11.00
C TRP A 206 16.48 -7.96 -10.39
N PRO A 207 15.47 -8.86 -10.51
CA PRO A 207 14.21 -8.67 -9.80
C PRO A 207 14.51 -8.62 -8.30
N ALA A 208 14.40 -7.44 -7.69
CA ALA A 208 14.59 -7.25 -6.24
C ALA A 208 13.67 -8.19 -5.42
N SER A 209 12.58 -8.64 -6.03
CA SER A 209 11.61 -9.60 -5.51
C SER A 209 12.19 -10.97 -5.13
N THR A 210 13.09 -11.55 -5.93
CA THR A 210 13.66 -12.88 -5.60
C THR A 210 14.67 -12.80 -4.46
N ARG A 211 15.40 -11.69 -4.32
CA ARG A 211 16.29 -11.44 -3.17
C ARG A 211 15.54 -11.14 -1.87
N ALA A 212 14.32 -10.60 -1.95
CA ALA A 212 13.49 -10.31 -0.78
C ALA A 212 12.83 -11.56 -0.19
N CYS A 213 12.68 -12.64 -0.97
CA CYS A 213 11.97 -13.86 -0.56
C CYS A 213 12.59 -14.55 0.68
N PRO A 214 13.91 -14.79 0.77
CA PRO A 214 14.52 -15.35 1.98
C PRO A 214 14.34 -14.47 3.22
N ALA A 215 14.41 -13.15 3.07
CA ALA A 215 14.18 -12.22 4.19
C ALA A 215 12.73 -12.29 4.69
N ALA A 216 11.77 -12.36 3.77
CA ALA A 216 10.35 -12.49 4.10
C ALA A 216 10.04 -13.84 4.77
N LEU A 217 10.67 -14.94 4.34
CA LEU A 217 10.54 -16.26 4.99
C LEU A 217 11.14 -16.26 6.40
N LYS A 218 12.31 -15.63 6.60
CA LYS A 218 12.90 -15.46 7.94
C LYS A 218 12.01 -14.63 8.85
N ALA A 219 11.43 -13.55 8.33
CA ALA A 219 10.47 -12.73 9.08
C ALA A 219 9.23 -13.53 9.46
N TYR A 220 8.66 -14.28 8.52
CA TYR A 220 7.53 -15.17 8.79
C TYR A 220 7.86 -16.18 9.90
N PHE A 221 9.02 -16.85 9.81
CA PHE A 221 9.47 -17.80 10.81
C PHE A 221 9.63 -17.17 12.20
N LYS A 222 10.16 -15.95 12.27
CA LYS A 222 10.32 -15.20 13.53
C LYS A 222 8.99 -14.96 14.24
N TYR A 223 7.91 -14.70 13.50
CA TYR A 223 6.59 -14.40 14.09
C TYR A 223 5.72 -15.63 14.32
N ASN A 224 5.88 -16.68 13.52
CA ASN A 224 5.00 -17.85 13.54
C ASN A 224 5.67 -19.12 14.10
N GLU A 225 6.97 -19.06 14.41
CA GLU A 225 7.79 -20.18 14.88
C GLU A 225 7.78 -21.42 13.95
N CYS A 226 7.34 -21.23 12.70
CA CYS A 226 7.28 -22.24 11.66
C CYS A 226 7.37 -21.58 10.27
N LEU A 227 7.76 -22.36 9.27
CA LEU A 227 7.73 -21.91 7.87
C LEU A 227 6.31 -22.07 7.28
N PRO A 228 5.92 -21.23 6.30
CA PRO A 228 4.58 -21.31 5.72
C PRO A 228 4.43 -22.62 4.93
N SER A 229 3.29 -23.30 5.06
CA SER A 229 2.98 -24.51 4.27
C SER A 229 2.51 -24.17 2.85
N ARG A 230 2.06 -22.92 2.64
CA ARG A 230 1.58 -22.43 1.34
C ARG A 230 2.11 -21.03 1.10
N ILE A 231 2.62 -20.79 -0.10
CA ILE A 231 3.04 -19.46 -0.55
C ILE A 231 2.24 -19.13 -1.81
N MET A 232 1.51 -18.01 -1.79
CA MET A 232 0.80 -17.48 -2.95
C MET A 232 1.50 -16.21 -3.41
N VAL A 233 1.97 -16.21 -4.67
CA VAL A 233 2.68 -15.08 -5.26
C VAL A 233 1.78 -14.38 -6.27
N TYR A 234 1.44 -13.12 -6.00
CA TYR A 234 0.75 -12.22 -6.92
C TYR A 234 1.78 -11.37 -7.66
N ARG A 235 1.95 -11.63 -8.97
CA ARG A 235 2.88 -10.90 -9.84
C ARG A 235 2.11 -9.88 -10.68
N ASP A 236 2.27 -8.60 -10.36
CA ASP A 236 1.59 -7.49 -11.04
C ASP A 236 2.42 -6.94 -12.21
N GLY A 237 1.77 -6.44 -13.28
CA GLY A 237 2.44 -5.74 -14.38
C GLY A 237 3.16 -6.63 -15.40
N VAL A 238 2.67 -7.85 -15.63
CA VAL A 238 3.21 -8.76 -16.65
C VAL A 238 2.33 -8.71 -17.89
N GLY A 239 2.86 -8.21 -19.00
CA GLY A 239 2.19 -8.27 -20.30
C GLY A 239 2.32 -9.64 -20.96
N ASP A 240 1.36 -10.02 -21.81
CA ASP A 240 1.31 -11.32 -22.48
C ASP A 240 2.61 -11.68 -23.23
N GLY A 241 3.24 -10.69 -23.87
CA GLY A 241 4.48 -10.88 -24.63
C GLY A 241 5.70 -11.28 -23.80
N VAL A 242 5.66 -11.10 -22.48
CA VAL A 242 6.77 -11.42 -21.55
C VAL A 242 6.39 -12.47 -20.51
N LEU A 243 5.13 -12.94 -20.50
CA LEU A 243 4.61 -13.88 -19.51
C LEU A 243 5.46 -15.15 -19.42
N LEU A 244 5.77 -15.75 -20.58
CA LEU A 244 6.55 -17.00 -20.62
C LEU A 244 7.98 -16.79 -20.07
N SER A 245 8.60 -15.64 -20.38
CA SER A 245 9.90 -15.29 -19.84
C SER A 245 9.84 -15.11 -18.33
N VAL A 246 8.85 -14.38 -17.81
CA VAL A 246 8.66 -14.20 -16.36
C VAL A 246 8.49 -15.55 -15.67
N VAL A 247 7.65 -16.44 -16.19
CA VAL A 247 7.45 -17.79 -15.63
C VAL A 247 8.77 -18.56 -15.64
N ASN A 248 9.48 -18.60 -16.76
CA ASN A 248 10.70 -19.40 -16.90
C ASN A 248 11.89 -18.87 -16.09
N TYR A 249 11.92 -17.58 -15.75
CA TYR A 249 13.01 -16.98 -14.98
C TYR A 249 12.67 -16.77 -13.50
N GLU A 250 11.51 -16.20 -13.17
CA GLU A 250 11.16 -15.85 -11.79
C GLU A 250 10.74 -17.08 -10.98
N VAL A 251 9.95 -18.02 -11.55
CA VAL A 251 9.48 -19.20 -10.80
C VAL A 251 10.64 -20.07 -10.33
N PRO A 252 11.63 -20.46 -11.17
CA PRO A 252 12.76 -21.25 -10.69
C PRO A 252 13.58 -20.52 -9.62
N GLN A 253 13.72 -19.19 -9.72
CA GLN A 253 14.43 -18.40 -8.71
C GLN A 253 13.70 -18.36 -7.36
N PHE A 254 12.37 -18.24 -7.36
CA PHE A 254 11.58 -18.36 -6.13
C PHE A 254 11.73 -19.74 -5.53
N THR A 255 11.59 -20.79 -6.33
CA THR A 255 11.76 -22.17 -5.88
C THR A 255 13.15 -22.41 -5.31
N GLN A 256 14.21 -21.90 -5.96
CA GLN A 256 15.57 -22.03 -5.45
C GLN A 256 15.78 -21.27 -4.13
N SER A 257 15.19 -20.07 -4.01
CA SER A 257 15.27 -19.26 -2.79
C SER A 257 14.57 -19.93 -1.61
N ILE A 258 13.44 -20.59 -1.86
CA ILE A 258 12.69 -21.40 -0.88
C ILE A 258 13.53 -22.61 -0.46
N LYS A 259 14.10 -23.35 -1.40
CA LYS A 259 14.95 -24.52 -1.13
C LYS A 259 16.19 -24.17 -0.29
N ALA A 260 16.74 -22.98 -0.47
CA ALA A 260 17.89 -22.52 0.29
C ALA A 260 17.60 -22.28 1.79
N MET A 261 16.33 -22.30 2.23
CA MET A 261 15.96 -22.12 3.64
C MET A 261 16.08 -23.40 4.48
N GLY A 262 16.21 -24.58 3.87
CA GLY A 262 16.44 -25.85 4.55
C GLY A 262 16.08 -27.06 3.69
N GLU A 263 16.85 -28.14 3.80
CA GLU A 263 16.69 -29.35 2.97
C GLU A 263 15.30 -30.01 3.16
N ASP A 264 14.73 -29.95 4.37
CA ASP A 264 13.41 -30.50 4.71
C ASP A 264 12.22 -29.66 4.24
N TYR A 265 12.45 -28.38 3.89
CA TYR A 265 11.40 -27.50 3.40
C TYR A 265 11.13 -27.69 1.90
N ALA A 266 12.04 -28.38 1.20
CA ALA A 266 12.04 -28.59 -0.24
C ALA A 266 11.25 -29.82 -0.72
N SER A 267 10.64 -30.59 0.18
CA SER A 267 10.04 -31.92 -0.14
C SER A 267 8.59 -31.87 -0.64
N PHE A 268 8.09 -30.72 -1.10
CA PHE A 268 6.76 -30.56 -1.70
C PHE A 268 6.85 -30.02 -3.14
#